data_AF-U5C6L0-F1
#
_entry.id   AF-U5C6L0-F1
#
_cell.length_a   1.000
_cell.length_b   1.000
_cell.length_c   1.000
_cell.angle_alpha   90.00
_cell.angle_beta   90.00
_cell.angle_gamma   90.00
#
_symmetry.space_group_name_H-M   'P 1'
#
loop_
_entity.id
_entity.type
_entity.pdbx_description
1 polymer ?
#
loop_
_entity_poly.entity_id
_entity_poly.type
_entity_poly.pdbx_seq_one_letter_code
_entity_poly.pdbx_strand_id
1 'polypeptide(L)'
;MENLPKNDIFKIPTGYFDSLPEKILEKRKRKKTRMLYFQSIAAAAVVVIGMFMFLLPSKPLEQNSMEANLDAEVNLYINAGYWNAEDILSFSDNPNSILDEIIQTEWEGFDENDEYQYQEEFWF
;
A
#
# COMPACT_ATOMS: atom_id res chain seq x y z
N MET A 1 30.56 44.11 42.04
CA MET A 1 29.70 43.91 40.85
C MET A 1 28.83 45.16 40.75
N GLU A 2 29.46 46.27 40.36
CA GLU A 2 29.48 46.80 38.98
C GLU A 2 28.18 47.53 38.62
N ASN A 3 28.32 48.85 38.49
CA ASN A 3 27.28 49.80 38.10
C ASN A 3 26.88 49.54 36.64
N LEU A 4 25.72 48.92 36.42
CA LEU A 4 25.14 48.78 35.08
C LEU A 4 24.73 50.16 34.57
N PRO A 5 25.30 50.67 33.45
CA PRO A 5 24.88 51.94 32.89
C PRO A 5 23.44 51.81 32.39
N LYS A 6 22.52 52.61 32.95
CA LYS A 6 21.15 52.79 32.46
C LYS A 6 21.15 53.58 31.15
N ASN A 7 21.88 53.10 30.14
CA ASN A 7 21.80 53.65 28.80
C ASN A 7 20.52 53.11 28.16
N ASP A 8 19.66 54.04 27.76
CA ASP A 8 18.44 53.76 27.02
C ASP A 8 18.81 53.20 25.64
N ILE A 9 18.88 51.87 25.56
CA ILE A 9 19.21 51.11 24.35
C ILE A 9 18.03 51.03 23.37
N PHE A 10 16.84 51.50 23.75
CA PHE A 10 15.64 51.46 22.92
C PHE A 10 15.35 52.82 22.29
N LYS A 11 16.15 53.20 21.30
CA LYS A 11 15.86 54.37 20.46
C LYS A 11 14.90 53.98 19.35
N ILE A 12 13.66 54.46 19.43
CA ILE A 12 12.73 54.38 18.30
C ILE A 12 13.22 55.29 17.17
N PRO A 13 13.24 54.83 15.91
CA PRO A 13 13.52 55.69 14.78
C PRO A 13 12.48 56.80 14.68
N THR A 14 12.93 58.04 14.41
CA THR A 14 12.03 59.16 14.14
C THR A 14 11.14 58.83 12.94
N GLY A 15 9.82 59.00 13.09
CA GLY A 15 8.85 58.71 12.03
C GLY A 15 8.49 57.23 11.81
N TYR A 16 8.92 56.32 12.70
CA TYR A 16 8.56 54.88 12.59
C TYR A 16 7.03 54.68 12.58
N PHE A 17 6.34 55.32 13.52
CA PHE A 17 4.89 55.19 13.66
C PHE A 17 4.11 55.97 12.59
N ASP A 18 4.70 56.98 11.98
CA ASP A 18 4.05 57.79 10.94
C ASP A 18 3.94 57.00 9.62
N SER A 19 4.96 56.20 9.27
CA SER A 19 4.96 55.37 8.06
C SER A 19 4.26 54.01 8.23
N LEU A 20 3.90 53.63 9.45
CA LEU A 20 3.36 52.31 9.77
C LEU A 20 1.98 52.05 9.14
N PRO A 21 1.00 52.98 9.18
CA PRO A 21 -0.32 52.75 8.58
C PRO A 21 -0.23 52.50 7.07
N GLU A 22 0.63 53.26 6.37
CA GLU A 22 0.82 53.14 4.93
C GLU A 22 1.45 51.79 4.55
N LYS A 23 2.48 51.36 5.28
CA LYS A 23 3.12 50.04 5.11
C LYS A 23 2.14 48.88 5.31
N ILE A 24 1.24 48.99 6.29
CA ILE A 24 0.21 47.97 6.55
C ILE A 24 -0.79 47.91 5.39
N LEU A 25 -1.23 49.06 4.88
CA LEU A 25 -2.17 49.14 3.76
C LEU A 25 -1.56 48.60 2.47
N GLU A 26 -0.30 48.92 2.17
CA GLU A 26 0.42 48.41 1.01
C GLU A 26 0.54 46.87 1.03
N LYS A 27 0.90 46.31 2.19
CA LYS A 27 0.99 44.85 2.39
C LYS A 27 -0.33 44.13 2.17
N ARG A 28 -1.48 44.77 2.45
CA ARG A 28 -2.81 44.20 2.21
C ARG A 28 -3.27 44.29 0.75
N LYS A 29 -2.91 45.35 0.02
CA LYS A 29 -3.26 45.50 -1.41
C LYS A 29 -2.59 44.45 -2.29
N ARG A 30 -1.36 44.06 -1.97
CA ARG A 30 -0.56 43.11 -2.77
C ARG A 30 -1.06 41.66 -2.77
N LYS A 31 -2.02 41.30 -1.89
CA LYS A 31 -2.52 39.91 -1.74
C LYS A 31 -3.71 39.57 -2.67
N LYS A 32 -4.35 40.54 -3.33
CA LYS A 32 -5.63 40.31 -4.06
C LYS A 32 -5.51 39.93 -5.53
N THR A 33 -4.33 39.94 -6.15
CA THR A 33 -4.22 39.81 -7.62
C THR A 33 -3.91 38.41 -8.13
N ARG A 34 -3.54 37.46 -7.27
CA ARG A 34 -3.24 36.07 -7.69
C ARG A 34 -4.46 35.17 -7.85
N MET A 35 -5.64 35.59 -7.37
CA MET A 35 -6.82 34.74 -7.29
C MET A 35 -7.68 34.73 -8.57
N LEU A 36 -7.56 35.75 -9.43
CA LEU A 36 -8.44 35.91 -10.59
C LEU A 36 -8.08 35.02 -11.79
N TYR A 37 -6.82 34.56 -11.91
CA TYR A 37 -6.38 33.73 -13.04
C TYR A 37 -6.81 32.25 -12.92
N PHE A 38 -7.10 31.77 -11.71
CA PHE A 38 -7.50 30.38 -11.49
C PHE A 38 -9.00 30.13 -11.76
N GLN A 39 -9.81 31.19 -11.88
CA GLN A 39 -11.25 31.05 -12.13
C GLN A 39 -11.57 30.81 -13.62
N SER A 40 -10.75 31.30 -14.54
CA SER A 40 -10.95 31.11 -15.99
C SER A 40 -10.47 29.74 -16.50
N ILE A 41 -9.63 29.02 -15.73
CA ILE A 41 -9.08 27.71 -16.12
C ILE A 41 -9.95 26.55 -15.60
N ALA A 42 -10.86 26.81 -14.66
CA ALA A 42 -11.69 25.79 -14.03
C ALA A 42 -12.57 25.03 -15.05
N ALA A 43 -13.18 25.72 -16.02
CA ALA A 43 -14.04 25.08 -17.01
C ALA A 43 -13.24 24.20 -18.00
N ALA A 44 -12.10 24.68 -18.49
CA ALA A 44 -11.26 23.93 -19.42
C ALA A 44 -10.63 22.69 -18.75
N ALA A 45 -10.21 22.81 -17.48
CA ALA A 45 -9.63 21.70 -16.73
C ALA A 45 -10.64 20.56 -16.51
N VAL A 46 -11.90 20.86 -16.22
CA VAL A 46 -12.95 19.83 -16.03
C VAL A 46 -13.20 19.07 -17.34
N VAL A 47 -13.19 19.74 -18.49
CA VAL A 47 -13.35 19.10 -19.81
C VAL A 47 -12.16 18.20 -20.15
N VAL A 48 -10.93 18.65 -19.89
CA VAL A 48 -9.72 17.85 -20.14
C VAL A 48 -9.66 16.64 -19.22
N ILE A 49 -10.00 16.78 -17.94
CA ILE A 49 -10.04 15.67 -16.98
C ILE A 49 -11.13 14.67 -17.36
N GLY A 50 -12.32 15.15 -17.76
CA GLY A 50 -13.40 14.28 -18.23
C GLY A 50 -13.05 13.54 -19.53
N MET A 51 -12.44 14.23 -20.50
CA MET A 51 -11.97 13.61 -21.74
C MET A 51 -10.85 12.60 -21.48
N PHE A 52 -9.92 12.92 -20.58
CA PHE A 52 -8.87 12.01 -20.17
C PHE A 52 -9.45 10.78 -19.47
N MET A 53 -10.37 10.96 -18.52
CA MET A 53 -11.06 9.86 -17.83
C MET A 53 -11.84 8.96 -18.78
N PHE A 54 -12.40 9.50 -19.86
CA PHE A 54 -13.08 8.75 -20.92
C PHE A 54 -12.11 7.99 -21.85
N LEU A 55 -10.89 8.51 -22.06
CA LEU A 55 -9.86 7.88 -22.90
C LEU A 55 -9.07 6.79 -22.17
N LEU A 56 -9.14 6.70 -20.85
CA LEU A 56 -8.53 5.59 -20.12
C LEU A 56 -9.35 4.31 -20.35
N PRO A 57 -8.72 3.22 -20.83
CA PRO A 57 -9.41 1.93 -20.89
C PRO A 57 -9.86 1.56 -19.48
N SER A 58 -11.15 1.29 -19.32
CA SER A 58 -11.71 0.79 -18.08
C SER A 58 -11.08 -0.58 -17.83
N LYS A 59 -10.04 -0.62 -16.97
CA LYS A 59 -9.66 -1.91 -16.39
C LYS A 59 -10.90 -2.35 -15.63
N PRO A 60 -11.49 -3.52 -15.94
CA PRO A 60 -12.47 -4.09 -15.03
C PRO A 60 -11.78 -4.09 -13.67
N LEU A 61 -12.45 -3.54 -12.65
CA LEU A 61 -12.03 -3.78 -11.28
C LEU A 61 -11.84 -5.28 -11.20
N GLU A 62 -10.59 -5.71 -11.03
CA GLU A 62 -10.23 -7.11 -10.91
C GLU A 62 -11.01 -7.57 -9.69
N GLN A 63 -12.18 -8.15 -9.96
CA GLN A 63 -13.00 -8.78 -8.96
C GLN A 63 -12.25 -10.07 -8.70
N ASN A 64 -11.10 -9.94 -8.03
CA ASN A 64 -10.35 -11.07 -7.52
C ASN A 64 -11.38 -11.83 -6.72
N SER A 65 -11.72 -13.03 -7.21
CA SER A 65 -12.60 -13.91 -6.48
C SER A 65 -12.04 -14.00 -5.08
N MET A 66 -12.93 -13.98 -4.09
CA MET A 66 -12.52 -14.13 -2.70
C MET A 66 -11.61 -15.35 -2.54
N GLU A 67 -11.90 -16.40 -3.32
CA GLU A 67 -11.10 -17.61 -3.53
C GLU A 67 -9.66 -17.32 -4.00
N ALA A 68 -9.44 -16.52 -5.05
CA ALA A 68 -8.09 -16.26 -5.56
C ALA A 68 -7.19 -15.49 -4.56
N ASN A 69 -7.79 -14.62 -3.73
CA ASN A 69 -7.04 -13.96 -2.65
C ASN A 69 -6.76 -14.92 -1.50
N LEU A 70 -7.73 -15.78 -1.17
CA LEU A 70 -7.60 -16.77 -0.11
C LEU A 70 -6.47 -17.76 -0.42
N ASP A 71 -6.41 -18.26 -1.66
CA ASP A 71 -5.36 -19.17 -2.11
C ASP A 71 -3.97 -18.51 -2.03
N ALA A 72 -3.86 -17.24 -2.43
CA ALA A 72 -2.61 -16.50 -2.35
C ALA A 72 -2.15 -16.28 -0.90
N GLU A 73 -3.09 -16.02 0.01
CA GLU A 73 -2.84 -15.83 1.44
C GLU A 73 -2.44 -17.15 2.12
N VAL A 74 -3.14 -18.24 1.84
CA VAL A 74 -2.82 -19.58 2.34
C VAL A 74 -1.40 -19.97 1.92
N ASN A 75 -1.06 -19.80 0.64
CA ASN A 75 0.28 -20.08 0.14
C ASN A 75 1.36 -19.20 0.79
N LEU A 76 1.05 -17.94 1.12
CA LEU A 76 1.98 -17.06 1.83
C LEU A 76 2.29 -17.58 3.24
N TYR A 77 1.27 -18.00 4.01
CA TYR A 77 1.46 -18.52 5.36
C TYR A 77 2.21 -19.86 5.40
N ILE A 78 1.99 -20.72 4.40
CA ILE A 78 2.76 -21.96 4.21
C ILE A 78 4.23 -21.64 3.94
N ASN A 79 4.51 -20.76 2.96
CA ASN A 79 5.88 -20.41 2.58
C ASN A 79 6.65 -19.66 3.67
N ALA A 80 5.95 -18.87 4.49
CA ALA A 80 6.53 -18.19 5.64
C ALA A 80 6.83 -19.14 6.82
N GLY A 81 6.44 -20.42 6.71
CA GLY A 81 6.64 -21.43 7.76
C GLY A 81 5.76 -21.22 8.99
N TYR A 82 4.69 -20.43 8.88
CA TYR A 82 3.74 -20.24 9.98
C TYR A 82 2.75 -21.39 10.09
N TRP A 83 2.42 -22.05 8.97
CA TRP A 83 1.55 -23.21 8.93
C TRP A 83 2.34 -24.45 8.52
N ASN A 84 2.31 -25.48 9.36
CA ASN A 84 2.85 -26.80 9.04
C ASN A 84 1.76 -27.70 8.45
N ALA A 85 2.16 -28.84 7.87
CA ALA A 85 1.21 -29.83 7.34
C ALA A 85 0.13 -30.23 8.37
N GLU A 86 0.52 -30.42 9.62
CA GLU A 86 -0.41 -30.74 10.72
C GLU A 86 -1.44 -29.63 10.96
N ASP A 87 -0.99 -28.37 10.96
CA ASP A 87 -1.85 -27.20 11.19
C ASP A 87 -2.88 -27.08 10.06
N ILE A 88 -2.44 -27.27 8.82
CA ILE A 88 -3.30 -27.22 7.62
C ILE A 88 -4.37 -28.31 7.68
N LEU A 89 -4.01 -29.53 8.07
CA LEU A 89 -4.96 -30.64 8.23
C LEU A 89 -5.99 -30.33 9.32
N SER A 90 -5.58 -29.71 10.42
CA SER A 90 -6.47 -29.36 11.54
C SER A 90 -7.50 -28.28 11.19
N PHE A 91 -7.17 -27.36 10.27
CA PHE A 91 -8.06 -26.29 9.82
C PHE A 91 -8.92 -26.68 8.61
N SER A 92 -8.57 -27.76 7.91
CA SER A 92 -9.32 -28.21 6.74
C SER A 92 -10.67 -28.84 7.12
N ASP A 93 -11.69 -28.59 6.32
CA ASP A 93 -13.03 -29.18 6.52
C ASP A 93 -13.03 -30.72 6.36
N ASN A 94 -12.10 -31.27 5.56
CA ASN A 94 -11.95 -32.70 5.33
C ASN A 94 -10.47 -33.09 5.17
N PRO A 95 -9.76 -33.41 6.26
CA PRO A 95 -8.35 -33.77 6.20
C PRO A 95 -8.10 -35.11 5.49
N ASN A 96 -9.05 -36.05 5.55
CA ASN A 96 -8.90 -37.36 4.94
C ASN A 96 -8.82 -37.26 3.41
N SER A 97 -9.59 -36.37 2.78
CA SER A 97 -9.51 -36.19 1.32
C SER A 97 -8.16 -35.63 0.87
N ILE A 98 -7.54 -34.75 1.67
CA ILE A 98 -6.21 -34.20 1.38
C ILE A 98 -5.15 -35.31 1.51
N LEU A 99 -5.25 -36.14 2.55
CA LEU A 99 -4.35 -37.28 2.74
C LEU A 99 -4.49 -38.30 1.62
N ASP A 100 -5.73 -38.62 1.21
CA ASP A 100 -5.99 -39.54 0.10
C ASP A 100 -5.42 -39.01 -1.21
N GLU A 101 -5.54 -37.70 -1.47
CA GLU A 101 -4.95 -37.04 -2.66
C GLU A 101 -3.41 -37.11 -2.65
N ILE A 102 -2.78 -36.87 -1.49
CA ILE A 102 -1.32 -36.98 -1.34
C ILE A 102 -0.86 -38.42 -1.56
N ILE A 103 -1.54 -39.40 -0.94
CA ILE A 103 -1.26 -40.82 -1.13
C ILE A 103 -1.44 -41.19 -2.59
N GLN A 104 -2.56 -40.84 -3.20
CA GLN A 104 -2.80 -41.13 -4.61
C GLN A 104 -1.69 -40.54 -5.48
N THR A 105 -1.30 -39.28 -5.27
CA THR A 105 -0.25 -38.61 -6.05
C THR A 105 1.12 -39.27 -5.89
N GLU A 106 1.47 -39.73 -4.68
CA GLU A 106 2.76 -40.39 -4.41
C GLU A 106 2.79 -41.82 -4.98
N TRP A 107 1.65 -42.51 -4.96
CA TRP A 107 1.54 -43.90 -5.42
C TRP A 107 1.13 -44.03 -6.91
N GLU A 108 0.66 -42.96 -7.57
CA GLU A 108 0.35 -42.95 -9.02
C GLU A 108 1.61 -43.16 -9.89
N GLY A 109 2.81 -43.00 -9.31
CA GLY A 109 4.09 -43.36 -9.92
C GLY A 109 4.59 -44.78 -9.60
N PHE A 110 3.94 -45.51 -8.68
CA PHE A 110 4.24 -46.91 -8.38
C PHE A 110 3.43 -47.79 -9.35
N ASP A 111 3.95 -47.95 -10.56
CA ASP A 111 3.35 -48.82 -11.58
C ASP A 111 3.27 -50.27 -11.05
N GLU A 112 2.13 -50.90 -11.29
CA GLU A 112 1.71 -52.25 -10.86
C GLU A 112 2.62 -53.39 -11.40
N ASN A 113 3.74 -53.03 -12.04
CA ASN A 113 4.70 -53.94 -12.68
C ASN A 113 5.92 -54.28 -11.80
N ASP A 114 6.09 -53.67 -10.63
CA ASP A 114 7.18 -53.98 -9.68
C ASP A 114 6.82 -55.09 -8.66
N GLU A 115 5.75 -55.85 -8.89
CA GLU A 115 5.35 -56.97 -8.02
C GLU A 115 6.20 -58.27 -8.20
N TYR A 116 7.27 -58.23 -9.00
CA TYR A 116 8.13 -59.40 -9.27
C TYR A 116 9.63 -59.22 -8.96
N GLN A 117 10.00 -58.46 -7.93
CA GLN A 117 11.40 -58.36 -7.46
C GLN A 117 11.60 -58.69 -5.96
N TYR A 118 10.62 -59.34 -5.31
CA TYR A 118 10.81 -59.98 -4.00
C TYR A 118 10.81 -61.51 -4.10
N GLN A 119 11.74 -62.06 -4.88
CA GLN A 119 12.16 -63.44 -4.73
C GLN A 119 13.68 -63.49 -4.63
N GLU A 120 14.14 -64.15 -3.57
CA GLU A 120 15.54 -64.52 -3.29
C GLU A 120 16.42 -63.40 -2.77
N GLU A 121 16.40 -63.16 -1.45
CA GLU A 121 17.61 -63.20 -0.60
C GLU A 121 17.19 -63.25 0.89
N PHE A 122 16.48 -64.31 1.27
CA PHE A 122 16.50 -64.80 2.65
C PHE A 122 17.57 -65.90 2.72
N TRP A 123 18.81 -65.47 2.98
CA TRP A 123 19.91 -66.38 3.32
C TRP A 123 19.67 -67.02 4.70
N PHE A 124 19.96 -68.32 4.79
CA PHE A 124 19.95 -69.13 6.02
C PHE A 124 20.89 -68.61 7.12
#